data_AF-A0A8K1CDV7-F1
#
_entry.id   AF-A0A8K1CDV7-F1
#
_cell.length_a   1.000
_cell.length_b   1.000
_cell.length_c   1.000
_cell.angle_alpha   90.00
_cell.angle_beta   90.00
_cell.angle_gamma   90.00
#
_symmetry.space_group_name_H-M   'P 1'
#
loop_
_entity.id
_entity.type
_entity.pdbx_description
1 polymer ?
#
loop_
_entity_poly.entity_id
_entity_poly.type
_entity_poly.pdbx_seq_one_letter_code
_entity_poly.pdbx_strand_id
1 'polypeptide(L)'
;MVQLSSLAVVMCFLATMATTTSAATTIRSVATADPVDCRVGEFCVSPDPFTAITHQDVVNGLWKPRDETLKDYVLAYTSALESSKKFVLNIWPEHCIIGTPGHNIVSNVHAAALEWAKKKKMGIQYVLKGTNSFTEHYSALRAEYKLSYDPATKLNQELIDNLAKASKVAIVGEALSHCVNYSVRDLVANWPASRRKDLYVFTDCSSAVTGFESVGEEFVADMKTAGLNVIKSTEYETFSLSLKSIESFYTCSIAV
;
A
#
# COMPACT_ATOMS: atom_id res chain seq x y z
N MET A 1 11.11 -36.10 6.55
CA MET A 1 11.23 -35.14 5.43
C MET A 1 10.56 -33.83 5.86
N VAL A 2 11.24 -33.03 6.67
CA VAL A 2 10.82 -31.65 7.02
C VAL A 2 12.10 -30.83 7.09
N GLN A 3 12.36 -30.06 6.03
CA GLN A 3 13.44 -29.08 6.02
C GLN A 3 12.85 -27.78 5.47
N LEU A 4 12.04 -27.13 6.31
CA LEU A 4 11.54 -25.77 6.10
C LEU A 4 12.64 -24.81 6.55
N SER A 5 13.63 -24.61 5.68
CA SER A 5 14.68 -23.62 5.89
C SER A 5 14.07 -22.22 5.89
N SER A 6 13.95 -21.62 7.08
CA SER A 6 13.80 -20.19 7.40
C SER A 6 13.52 -19.29 6.18
N LEU A 7 12.27 -19.27 5.72
CA LEU A 7 11.85 -18.36 4.66
C LEU A 7 11.58 -16.99 5.28
N ALA A 8 12.41 -16.00 4.96
CA ALA A 8 12.02 -14.61 5.03
C ALA A 8 11.24 -14.29 3.74
N VAL A 9 9.96 -13.99 3.86
CA VAL A 9 9.22 -13.38 2.74
C VAL A 9 9.47 -11.89 2.79
N VAL A 10 10.00 -11.33 1.70
CA VAL A 10 10.13 -9.88 1.54
C VAL A 10 8.85 -9.38 0.90
N MET A 11 8.00 -8.73 1.69
CA MET A 11 6.88 -7.96 1.18
C MET A 11 7.42 -6.60 0.73
N CYS A 12 7.72 -6.48 -0.56
CA CYS A 12 8.15 -5.23 -1.17
C CYS A 12 6.92 -4.50 -1.69
N PHE A 13 6.52 -3.43 -1.01
CA PHE A 13 5.52 -2.50 -1.53
C PHE A 13 6.23 -1.58 -2.50
N LEU A 14 6.28 -1.88 -3.78
CA LEU A 14 6.67 -0.85 -4.74
C LEU A 14 5.44 0.00 -4.95
N ALA A 15 5.54 1.33 -4.82
CA ALA A 15 4.44 2.27 -4.97
C ALA A 15 3.44 1.74 -6.00
N THR A 16 2.32 1.20 -5.54
CA THR A 16 1.45 0.38 -6.39
C THR A 16 0.14 1.13 -6.47
N MET A 17 -0.12 1.68 -7.65
CA MET A 17 -1.43 2.09 -8.15
C MET A 17 -2.21 3.09 -7.28
N ALA A 18 -2.02 4.39 -7.53
CA ALA A 18 -3.14 5.14 -8.10
C ALA A 18 -2.92 5.13 -9.61
N THR A 19 -3.35 4.04 -10.24
CA THR A 19 -3.53 4.02 -11.69
C THR A 19 -4.29 5.28 -12.09
N THR A 20 -4.27 5.61 -13.38
CA THR A 20 -5.36 6.36 -14.02
C THR A 20 -6.72 5.66 -13.89
N THR A 21 -6.89 4.74 -12.93
CA THR A 21 -8.09 4.09 -12.43
C THR A 21 -8.01 3.98 -10.90
N SER A 22 -7.70 5.07 -10.18
CA SER A 22 -8.09 5.27 -8.78
C SER A 22 -9.55 5.76 -8.74
N ALA A 23 -10.22 5.78 -7.58
CA ALA A 23 -11.44 6.58 -7.40
C ALA A 23 -11.25 8.01 -7.92
N ALA A 24 -10.02 8.52 -7.81
CA ALA A 24 -9.60 9.77 -8.41
C ALA A 24 -9.81 9.83 -9.92
N THR A 25 -9.96 8.75 -10.69
CA THR A 25 -10.33 8.76 -12.14
C THR A 25 -11.82 8.95 -12.36
N THR A 26 -12.62 8.20 -11.61
CA THR A 26 -14.06 8.43 -11.49
C THR A 26 -14.34 9.88 -11.02
N ILE A 27 -13.41 10.44 -10.25
CA ILE A 27 -13.42 11.78 -9.65
C ILE A 27 -12.40 12.72 -10.34
N ARG A 28 -11.77 12.40 -11.50
CA ARG A 28 -10.64 13.22 -12.08
C ARG A 28 -11.10 14.35 -12.94
N SER A 29 -12.30 14.81 -12.69
CA SER A 29 -12.95 15.73 -13.60
C SER A 29 -14.15 16.28 -12.91
N VAL A 30 -13.77 17.06 -11.92
CA VAL A 30 -14.63 17.57 -10.92
C VAL A 30 -14.52 19.06 -11.05
N ALA A 31 -15.58 19.66 -11.58
CA ALA A 31 -15.65 21.09 -11.80
C ALA A 31 -15.71 21.81 -10.45
N THR A 32 -14.94 22.89 -10.32
CA THR A 32 -15.18 23.90 -9.29
C THR A 32 -16.59 24.46 -9.48
N ALA A 33 -17.24 24.79 -8.36
CA ALA A 33 -18.51 25.53 -8.37
C ALA A 33 -18.30 26.99 -8.79
N ASP A 34 -17.95 27.24 -10.05
CA ASP A 34 -18.44 28.44 -10.72
C ASP A 34 -19.73 28.03 -11.47
N PRO A 35 -20.90 28.64 -11.19
CA PRO A 35 -22.18 28.20 -11.76
C PRO A 35 -22.33 28.48 -13.25
N VAL A 36 -21.29 29.03 -13.89
CA VAL A 36 -21.28 29.38 -15.30
C VAL A 36 -20.32 28.42 -16.00
N ASP A 37 -20.94 27.38 -16.59
CA ASP A 37 -20.47 26.77 -17.83
C ASP A 37 -19.52 25.56 -17.74
N CYS A 38 -20.08 24.40 -17.40
CA CYS A 38 -19.70 23.13 -18.04
C CYS A 38 -20.77 22.75 -19.07
N ARG A 39 -21.06 23.62 -20.04
CA ARG A 39 -21.83 23.24 -21.24
C ARG A 39 -20.90 22.58 -22.25
N VAL A 40 -21.49 21.90 -23.22
CA VAL A 40 -20.78 21.29 -24.36
C VAL A 40 -19.96 22.36 -25.06
N GLY A 41 -18.65 22.41 -24.80
CA GLY A 41 -17.72 23.36 -25.42
C GLY A 41 -16.83 24.19 -24.47
N GLU A 42 -17.05 24.19 -23.15
CA GLU A 42 -16.16 24.88 -22.18
C GLU A 42 -15.39 23.91 -21.25
N PHE A 43 -14.18 24.31 -20.84
CA PHE A 43 -13.21 23.44 -20.17
C PHE A 43 -13.48 23.33 -18.66
N CYS A 44 -14.07 22.21 -18.22
CA CYS A 44 -14.12 21.87 -16.79
C CYS A 44 -12.70 21.62 -16.26
N VAL A 45 -12.27 22.38 -15.25
CA VAL A 45 -10.95 22.26 -14.62
C VAL A 45 -10.97 21.09 -13.65
N SER A 46 -9.94 20.23 -13.70
CA SER A 46 -9.77 19.14 -12.74
C SER A 46 -8.97 19.62 -11.53
N PRO A 47 -9.20 19.08 -10.32
CA PRO A 47 -8.39 19.46 -9.16
C PRO A 47 -6.90 19.17 -9.40
N ASP A 48 -6.05 20.07 -8.92
CA ASP A 48 -4.60 19.88 -9.01
C ASP A 48 -4.15 18.67 -8.18
N PRO A 49 -3.04 18.01 -8.54
CA PRO A 49 -2.42 17.00 -7.69
C PRO A 49 -2.16 17.53 -6.27
N PHE A 50 -2.27 16.61 -5.31
CA PHE A 50 -2.24 16.82 -3.86
C PHE A 50 -3.42 17.61 -3.29
N THR A 51 -4.49 17.82 -4.06
CA THR A 51 -5.75 18.36 -3.54
C THR A 51 -6.46 17.32 -2.69
N ALA A 52 -6.79 17.68 -1.46
CA ALA A 52 -7.72 16.94 -0.61
C ALA A 52 -9.16 17.38 -0.89
N ILE A 53 -10.05 16.42 -1.12
CA ILE A 53 -11.49 16.60 -1.38
C ILE A 53 -12.25 15.97 -0.23
N THR A 54 -12.91 16.80 0.58
CA THR A 54 -13.75 16.33 1.68
C THR A 54 -15.11 15.86 1.19
N HIS A 55 -15.80 15.06 2.00
CA HIS A 55 -17.19 14.72 1.76
C HIS A 55 -18.06 15.99 1.68
N GLN A 56 -17.78 16.97 2.53
CA GLN A 56 -18.52 18.23 2.54
C GLN A 56 -18.32 19.06 1.26
N ASP A 57 -17.14 19.01 0.64
CA ASP A 57 -16.89 19.67 -0.65
C ASP A 57 -17.78 19.08 -1.76
N VAL A 58 -18.01 17.76 -1.73
CA VAL A 58 -18.93 17.08 -2.66
C VAL A 58 -20.39 17.41 -2.36
N VAL A 59 -20.79 17.42 -1.08
CA VAL A 59 -22.14 17.81 -0.66
C VAL A 59 -22.47 19.24 -1.08
N ASN A 60 -21.52 20.16 -0.91
CA ASN A 60 -21.65 21.56 -1.30
C ASN A 60 -21.56 21.77 -2.83
N GLY A 61 -21.20 20.73 -3.58
CA GLY A 61 -21.01 20.80 -5.02
C GLY A 61 -19.80 21.63 -5.44
N LEU A 62 -18.87 21.95 -4.52
CA LEU A 62 -17.56 22.51 -4.85
C LEU A 62 -16.82 21.57 -5.80
N TRP A 63 -17.06 20.27 -5.62
CA TRP A 63 -16.49 19.20 -6.41
C TRP A 63 -17.60 18.18 -6.81
N LYS A 64 -17.76 17.84 -8.10
CA LYS A 64 -18.77 16.88 -8.63
C LYS A 64 -18.16 15.85 -9.59
N PRO A 65 -18.59 14.58 -9.65
CA PRO A 65 -18.05 13.64 -10.66
C PRO A 65 -18.33 14.10 -12.10
N ARG A 66 -17.47 13.69 -13.05
CA ARG A 66 -17.70 13.97 -14.50
C ARG A 66 -18.94 13.25 -15.02
N ASP A 67 -19.13 12.02 -14.57
CA ASP A 67 -20.35 11.28 -14.82
C ASP A 67 -21.31 11.54 -13.65
N GLU A 68 -22.30 12.39 -13.90
CA GLU A 68 -23.33 12.76 -12.91
C GLU A 68 -24.13 11.55 -12.42
N THR A 69 -24.17 10.44 -13.17
CA THR A 69 -24.82 9.19 -12.71
C THR A 69 -24.10 8.57 -11.50
N LEU A 70 -22.86 8.98 -11.22
CA LEU A 70 -22.03 8.50 -10.12
C LEU A 70 -22.10 9.41 -8.89
N LYS A 71 -22.93 10.45 -8.88
CA LYS A 71 -23.02 11.40 -7.76
C LYS A 71 -23.27 10.71 -6.41
N ASP A 72 -24.24 9.81 -6.35
CA ASP A 72 -24.57 9.08 -5.12
C ASP A 72 -23.42 8.17 -4.68
N TYR A 73 -22.71 7.57 -5.65
CA TYR A 73 -21.52 6.78 -5.38
C TYR A 73 -20.41 7.62 -4.75
N VAL A 74 -20.10 8.79 -5.32
CA VAL A 74 -19.02 9.66 -4.81
C VAL A 74 -19.35 10.19 -3.42
N LEU A 75 -20.62 10.52 -3.14
CA LEU A 75 -21.07 10.89 -1.80
C LEU A 75 -20.85 9.74 -0.80
N ALA A 76 -21.27 8.52 -1.14
CA ALA A 76 -21.06 7.35 -0.28
C ALA A 76 -19.57 7.05 -0.06
N TYR A 77 -18.77 7.12 -1.12
CA TYR A 77 -17.33 6.86 -1.10
C TYR A 77 -16.57 7.85 -0.21
N THR A 78 -16.77 9.16 -0.43
CA THR A 78 -16.11 10.21 0.37
C THR A 78 -16.52 10.17 1.84
N SER A 79 -17.80 9.90 2.12
CA SER A 79 -18.30 9.69 3.48
C SER A 79 -17.65 8.47 4.15
N ALA A 80 -17.49 7.37 3.42
CA ALA A 80 -16.87 6.15 3.93
C ALA A 80 -15.37 6.32 4.23
N LEU A 81 -14.64 7.04 3.37
CA LEU A 81 -13.23 7.37 3.60
C LEU A 81 -13.06 8.14 4.91
N GLU A 82 -13.81 9.24 5.10
CA GLU A 82 -13.72 10.05 6.31
C GLU A 82 -14.18 9.29 7.56
N SER A 83 -15.24 8.48 7.44
CA SER A 83 -15.75 7.64 8.54
C SER A 83 -14.72 6.60 9.00
N SER A 84 -13.84 6.14 8.10
CA SER A 84 -12.74 5.24 8.45
C SER A 84 -11.66 5.92 9.30
N LYS A 85 -11.64 7.27 9.33
CA LYS A 85 -10.62 8.13 9.96
C LYS A 85 -9.19 7.93 9.44
N LYS A 86 -9.02 7.19 8.34
CA LYS A 86 -7.72 6.97 7.71
C LYS A 86 -7.41 8.05 6.68
N PHE A 87 -8.42 8.43 5.89
CA PHE A 87 -8.20 9.24 4.70
C PHE A 87 -9.33 10.23 4.45
N VAL A 88 -8.93 11.37 3.90
CA VAL A 88 -9.76 12.19 3.02
C VAL A 88 -9.36 11.83 1.58
N LEU A 89 -10.27 11.96 0.60
CA LEU A 89 -9.91 11.70 -0.79
C LEU A 89 -8.79 12.65 -1.22
N ASN A 90 -7.65 12.11 -1.63
CA ASN A 90 -6.52 12.88 -2.12
C ASN A 90 -6.32 12.64 -3.61
N ILE A 91 -6.17 13.71 -4.38
CA ILE A 91 -5.85 13.64 -5.81
C ILE A 91 -4.35 13.45 -5.96
N TRP A 92 -3.89 12.33 -6.49
CA TRP A 92 -2.47 12.10 -6.75
C TRP A 92 -2.09 12.49 -8.18
N PRO A 93 -0.82 12.80 -8.50
CA PRO A 93 -0.34 12.75 -9.87
C PRO A 93 -0.61 11.36 -10.47
N GLU A 94 -0.76 11.27 -11.79
CA GLU A 94 -0.86 9.94 -12.43
C GLU A 94 0.43 9.17 -12.21
N HIS A 95 0.32 7.93 -11.73
CA HIS A 95 1.49 7.08 -11.49
C HIS A 95 1.13 5.61 -11.69
N CYS A 96 2.16 4.78 -11.92
CA CYS A 96 2.02 3.33 -12.01
C CYS A 96 0.95 2.84 -12.99
N ILE A 97 0.75 3.57 -14.10
CA ILE A 97 -0.22 3.22 -15.15
C ILE A 97 0.21 1.90 -15.79
N ILE A 98 -0.68 0.91 -15.78
CA ILE A 98 -0.41 -0.43 -16.30
C ILE A 98 0.10 -0.35 -17.75
N GLY A 99 1.24 -0.98 -18.01
CA GLY A 99 1.89 -1.00 -19.33
C GLY A 99 2.86 0.15 -19.59
N THR A 100 2.90 1.19 -18.73
CA THR A 100 3.90 2.26 -18.81
C THR A 100 5.17 1.90 -18.04
N PRO A 101 6.32 2.55 -18.33
CA PRO A 101 7.55 2.33 -17.57
C PRO A 101 7.39 2.55 -16.06
N GLY A 102 6.56 3.51 -15.63
CA GLY A 102 6.33 3.83 -14.22
C GLY A 102 5.56 2.77 -13.43
N HIS A 103 4.98 1.77 -14.10
CA HIS A 103 4.35 0.60 -13.45
C HIS A 103 5.34 -0.53 -13.14
N ASN A 104 6.53 -0.52 -13.76
CA ASN A 104 7.48 -1.60 -13.58
C ASN A 104 8.23 -1.48 -12.25
N ILE A 105 8.66 -2.63 -11.75
CA ILE A 105 9.63 -2.70 -10.65
C ILE A 105 10.93 -2.05 -11.11
N VAL A 106 11.49 -1.16 -10.27
CA VAL A 106 12.77 -0.52 -10.55
C VAL A 106 13.86 -1.57 -10.82
N SER A 107 14.67 -1.34 -11.85
CA SER A 107 15.49 -2.37 -12.48
C SER A 107 16.48 -3.05 -11.53
N ASN A 108 17.08 -2.32 -10.60
CA ASN A 108 17.99 -2.86 -9.60
C ASN A 108 17.29 -3.80 -8.59
N VAL A 109 16.10 -3.43 -8.11
CA VAL A 109 15.30 -4.28 -7.23
C VAL A 109 14.82 -5.52 -7.97
N HIS A 110 14.38 -5.38 -9.22
CA HIS A 110 13.95 -6.52 -10.03
C HIS A 110 15.10 -7.49 -10.28
N ALA A 111 16.30 -6.99 -10.63
CA ALA A 111 17.49 -7.81 -10.83
C ALA A 111 17.88 -8.56 -9.55
N ALA A 112 17.86 -7.88 -8.40
CA ALA A 112 18.13 -8.51 -7.10
C ALA A 112 17.11 -9.62 -6.76
N ALA A 113 15.82 -9.37 -7.00
CA ALA A 113 14.76 -10.35 -6.79
C ALA A 113 14.93 -11.59 -7.70
N LEU A 114 15.27 -11.39 -8.98
CA LEU A 114 15.54 -12.48 -9.92
C LEU A 114 16.77 -13.30 -9.52
N GLU A 115 17.84 -12.65 -9.06
CA GLU A 115 19.02 -13.35 -8.53
C GLU A 115 18.69 -14.15 -7.26
N TRP A 116 17.87 -13.59 -6.37
CA TRP A 116 17.36 -14.32 -5.21
C TRP A 116 16.53 -15.54 -5.62
N ALA A 117 15.62 -15.40 -6.58
CA ALA A 117 14.76 -16.46 -7.08
C ALA A 117 15.58 -17.64 -7.64
N LYS A 118 16.62 -17.33 -8.43
CA LYS A 118 17.58 -18.33 -8.94
C LYS A 118 18.30 -19.06 -7.80
N LYS A 119 18.84 -18.32 -6.82
CA LYS A 119 19.62 -18.87 -5.70
C LYS A 119 18.77 -19.74 -4.78
N LYS A 120 17.53 -19.33 -4.49
CA LYS A 120 16.61 -20.04 -3.60
C LYS A 120 15.80 -21.13 -4.32
N LYS A 121 15.80 -21.14 -5.66
CA LYS A 121 14.96 -22.02 -6.49
C LYS A 121 13.48 -21.84 -6.15
N MET A 122 13.07 -20.60 -5.93
CA MET A 122 11.71 -20.21 -5.57
C MET A 122 11.20 -19.15 -6.54
N GLY A 123 9.91 -19.21 -6.84
CA GLY A 123 9.25 -18.18 -7.63
C GLY A 123 9.04 -16.88 -6.85
N ILE A 124 8.97 -15.77 -7.58
CA ILE A 124 8.51 -14.48 -7.03
C ILE A 124 7.00 -14.43 -7.24
N GLN A 125 6.25 -14.17 -6.17
CA GLN A 125 4.82 -13.87 -6.28
C GLN A 125 4.65 -12.37 -6.47
N TYR A 126 4.00 -11.98 -7.56
CA TYR A 126 3.61 -10.58 -7.80
C TYR A 126 2.13 -10.40 -7.45
N VAL A 127 1.82 -9.41 -6.62
CA VAL A 127 0.45 -9.07 -6.23
C VAL A 127 0.13 -7.70 -6.78
N LEU A 128 -0.89 -7.62 -7.62
CA LEU A 128 -1.41 -6.37 -8.15
C LEU A 128 -2.53 -5.86 -7.24
N LYS A 129 -2.57 -4.54 -7.01
CA LYS A 129 -3.62 -3.84 -6.25
C LYS A 129 -3.95 -2.54 -6.97
N GLY A 130 -5.14 -1.97 -6.79
CA GLY A 130 -5.52 -0.67 -7.39
C GLY A 130 -5.89 -0.72 -8.88
N THR A 131 -6.45 -1.84 -9.34
CA THR A 131 -6.93 -2.03 -10.71
C THR A 131 -8.38 -1.57 -10.92
N ASN A 132 -9.09 -1.20 -9.86
CA ASN A 132 -10.49 -0.76 -9.92
C ASN A 132 -10.61 0.76 -9.75
N SER A 133 -11.14 1.44 -10.76
CA SER A 133 -11.32 2.91 -10.83
C SER A 133 -12.29 3.52 -9.84
N PHE A 134 -12.96 2.72 -9.02
CA PHE A 134 -13.94 3.22 -8.07
C PHE A 134 -13.39 3.33 -6.65
N THR A 135 -12.21 2.79 -6.35
CA THR A 135 -11.64 2.86 -4.99
C THR A 135 -10.13 3.07 -5.00
N GLU A 136 -9.63 3.83 -4.04
CA GLU A 136 -8.21 3.83 -3.70
C GLU A 136 -7.81 2.50 -3.05
N HIS A 137 -6.53 2.12 -3.17
CA HIS A 137 -6.06 0.81 -2.76
C HIS A 137 -4.62 0.88 -2.23
N TYR A 138 -4.39 1.61 -1.14
CA TYR A 138 -3.04 1.75 -0.56
C TYR A 138 -2.50 0.44 0.01
N SER A 139 -3.32 -0.30 0.76
CA SER A 139 -2.95 -1.59 1.35
C SER A 139 -2.85 -2.68 0.28
N ALA A 140 -1.81 -3.53 0.24
CA ALA A 140 -1.83 -4.71 -0.66
C ALA A 140 -2.82 -5.80 -0.23
N LEU A 141 -3.52 -5.59 0.89
CA LEU A 141 -4.46 -6.55 1.44
C LEU A 141 -5.91 -6.20 1.16
N ARG A 142 -6.27 -4.93 0.93
CA ARG A 142 -7.65 -4.53 0.61
C ARG A 142 -7.71 -3.09 0.12
N ALA A 143 -8.78 -2.77 -0.61
CA ALA A 143 -9.08 -1.41 -0.98
C ALA A 143 -9.67 -0.60 0.19
N GLU A 144 -9.60 0.73 0.09
CA GLU A 144 -10.16 1.63 1.11
C GLU A 144 -11.70 1.60 1.13
N TYR A 145 -12.31 1.34 -0.03
CA TYR A 145 -13.74 1.12 -0.16
C TYR A 145 -14.03 -0.22 -0.85
N LYS A 146 -14.65 -1.13 -0.10
CA LYS A 146 -14.99 -2.48 -0.58
C LYS A 146 -16.17 -2.42 -1.55
N LEU A 147 -15.97 -2.93 -2.75
CA LEU A 147 -16.99 -3.04 -3.78
C LEU A 147 -17.56 -4.47 -3.79
N SER A 148 -18.88 -4.60 -3.70
CA SER A 148 -19.54 -5.92 -3.62
C SER A 148 -19.29 -6.78 -4.86
N TYR A 149 -19.24 -6.13 -6.03
CA TYR A 149 -19.06 -6.74 -7.34
C TYR A 149 -17.61 -7.04 -7.72
N ASP A 150 -16.62 -6.50 -6.99
CA ASP A 150 -15.21 -6.74 -7.27
C ASP A 150 -14.51 -7.41 -6.08
N PRO A 151 -14.28 -8.73 -6.14
CA PRO A 151 -13.54 -9.48 -5.13
C PRO A 151 -12.13 -8.93 -4.85
N ALA A 152 -11.46 -8.29 -5.82
CA ALA A 152 -10.11 -7.75 -5.65
C ALA A 152 -10.05 -6.56 -4.68
N THR A 153 -11.20 -5.95 -4.34
CA THR A 153 -11.29 -4.89 -3.33
C THR A 153 -11.43 -5.42 -1.91
N LYS A 154 -11.73 -6.71 -1.74
CA LYS A 154 -11.92 -7.36 -0.44
C LYS A 154 -10.57 -7.71 0.19
N LEU A 155 -10.61 -8.14 1.46
CA LEU A 155 -9.41 -8.63 2.14
C LEU A 155 -8.82 -9.84 1.39
N ASN A 156 -7.55 -9.71 0.99
CA ASN A 156 -6.76 -10.76 0.38
C ASN A 156 -6.24 -11.72 1.45
N GLN A 157 -7.16 -12.55 1.95
CA GLN A 157 -6.85 -13.58 2.95
C GLN A 157 -5.81 -14.58 2.44
N GLU A 158 -5.82 -14.89 1.14
CA GLU A 158 -4.85 -15.79 0.53
C GLU A 158 -3.41 -15.26 0.67
N LEU A 159 -3.19 -13.95 0.48
CA LEU A 159 -1.87 -13.36 0.69
C LEU A 159 -1.44 -13.45 2.16
N ILE A 160 -2.35 -13.19 3.10
CA ILE A 160 -2.06 -13.30 4.54
C ILE A 160 -1.69 -14.75 4.90
N ASP A 161 -2.46 -15.72 4.44
CA ASP A 161 -2.23 -17.14 4.70
C ASP A 161 -0.90 -17.61 4.08
N ASN A 162 -0.55 -17.11 2.89
CA ASN A 162 0.72 -17.37 2.26
C ASN A 162 1.90 -16.77 3.05
N LEU A 163 1.78 -15.53 3.52
CA LEU A 163 2.78 -14.88 4.38
C LEU A 163 2.93 -15.62 5.72
N ALA A 164 1.83 -16.12 6.29
CA ALA A 164 1.83 -16.83 7.58
C ALA A 164 2.60 -18.17 7.56
N LYS A 165 2.88 -18.72 6.37
CA LYS A 165 3.76 -19.90 6.20
C LYS A 165 5.22 -19.60 6.53
N ALA A 166 5.63 -18.33 6.47
CA ALA A 166 6.97 -17.89 6.82
C ALA A 166 7.11 -17.77 8.35
N SER A 167 8.30 -18.06 8.87
CA SER A 167 8.64 -17.80 10.29
C SER A 167 8.98 -16.33 10.52
N LYS A 168 9.39 -15.61 9.47
CA LYS A 168 9.67 -14.18 9.49
C LYS A 168 9.18 -13.53 8.21
N VAL A 169 8.62 -12.33 8.32
CA VAL A 169 8.19 -11.51 7.18
C VAL A 169 8.92 -10.18 7.25
N ALA A 170 9.78 -9.90 6.28
CA ALA A 170 10.45 -8.63 6.13
C ALA A 170 9.59 -7.72 5.24
N ILE A 171 9.39 -6.47 5.66
CA ILE A 171 8.54 -5.50 5.01
C ILE A 171 9.38 -4.28 4.66
N VAL A 172 9.41 -3.97 3.37
CA VAL A 172 10.19 -2.89 2.75
C VAL A 172 9.40 -2.26 1.61
N GLY A 173 9.89 -1.14 1.09
CA GLY A 173 9.33 -0.49 -0.09
C GLY A 173 8.73 0.88 0.20
N GLU A 174 7.88 1.37 -0.69
CA GLU A 174 7.34 2.71 -0.72
C GLU A 174 5.80 2.75 -0.82
N ALA A 175 5.14 3.73 -0.21
CA ALA A 175 5.68 4.73 0.71
C ALA A 175 5.43 4.33 2.18
N LEU A 176 6.36 4.68 3.07
CA LEU A 176 6.26 4.53 4.52
C LEU A 176 5.04 5.23 5.11
N SER A 177 4.57 6.30 4.49
CA SER A 177 3.37 7.03 4.93
C SER A 177 2.06 6.40 4.45
N HIS A 178 2.09 5.61 3.37
CA HIS A 178 0.89 5.11 2.69
C HIS A 178 0.93 3.59 2.47
N CYS A 179 1.44 3.13 1.33
CA CYS A 179 1.31 1.73 0.93
C CYS A 179 1.93 0.77 1.95
N VAL A 180 3.14 1.06 2.46
CA VAL A 180 3.75 0.23 3.51
C VAL A 180 2.91 0.30 4.79
N ASN A 181 2.62 1.52 5.25
CA ASN A 181 1.85 1.78 6.47
C ASN A 181 0.54 0.98 6.53
N TYR A 182 -0.36 1.25 5.59
CA TYR A 182 -1.71 0.70 5.66
C TYR A 182 -1.76 -0.79 5.34
N SER A 183 -0.81 -1.30 4.57
CA SER A 183 -0.66 -2.74 4.39
C SER A 183 -0.21 -3.43 5.67
N VAL A 184 0.74 -2.86 6.41
CA VAL A 184 1.20 -3.43 7.67
C VAL A 184 0.10 -3.31 8.74
N ARG A 185 -0.63 -2.19 8.80
CA ARG A 185 -1.78 -2.06 9.71
C ARG A 185 -2.83 -3.13 9.43
N ASP A 186 -3.18 -3.35 8.17
CA ASP A 186 -4.12 -4.40 7.77
C ASP A 186 -3.58 -5.80 8.05
N LEU A 187 -2.28 -6.03 7.85
CA LEU A 187 -1.64 -7.29 8.16
C LEU A 187 -1.74 -7.56 9.67
N VAL A 188 -1.32 -6.60 10.51
CA VAL A 188 -1.35 -6.71 11.97
C VAL A 188 -2.75 -6.95 12.52
N ALA A 189 -3.77 -6.32 11.91
CA ALA A 189 -5.17 -6.53 12.28
C ALA A 189 -5.66 -7.97 12.01
N ASN A 190 -5.02 -8.67 11.07
CA ASN A 190 -5.38 -10.04 10.65
C ASN A 190 -4.27 -11.06 10.94
N TRP A 191 -3.23 -10.67 11.67
CA TRP A 191 -2.10 -11.53 12.02
C TRP A 191 -2.26 -12.11 13.43
N PRO A 192 -1.83 -13.35 13.69
CA PRO A 192 -1.87 -13.89 15.05
C PRO A 192 -1.10 -13.01 16.03
N ALA A 193 -1.76 -12.55 17.10
CA ALA A 193 -1.16 -11.61 18.06
C ALA A 193 0.14 -12.14 18.69
N SER A 194 0.22 -13.45 18.93
CA SER A 194 1.41 -14.14 19.46
C SER A 194 2.60 -14.13 18.48
N ARG A 195 2.35 -13.89 17.20
CA ARG A 195 3.35 -13.91 16.12
C ARG A 195 3.69 -12.53 15.57
N ARG A 196 3.29 -11.43 16.23
CA ARG A 196 3.62 -10.07 15.75
C ARG A 196 5.12 -9.81 15.66
N LYS A 197 5.92 -10.49 16.50
CA LYS A 197 7.39 -10.48 16.44
C LYS A 197 7.97 -11.21 15.22
N ASP A 198 7.16 -11.84 14.40
CA ASP A 198 7.61 -12.42 13.13
C ASP A 198 7.66 -11.36 12.03
N LEU A 199 6.99 -10.21 12.22
CA LEU A 199 6.94 -9.11 11.28
C LEU A 199 8.09 -8.13 11.55
N TYR A 200 8.84 -7.81 10.49
CA TYR A 200 9.97 -6.91 10.50
C TYR A 200 9.72 -5.78 9.51
N VAL A 201 9.67 -4.54 10.00
CA VAL A 201 9.61 -3.33 9.15
C VAL A 201 11.01 -2.72 9.14
N PHE A 202 11.64 -2.60 7.97
CA PHE A 202 12.96 -1.98 7.85
C PHE A 202 12.84 -0.49 7.53
N THR A 203 13.19 0.35 8.50
CA THR A 203 12.99 1.81 8.43
C THR A 203 13.93 2.51 7.46
N ASP A 204 15.05 1.88 7.09
CA ASP A 204 16.03 2.35 6.11
C ASP A 204 15.79 1.80 4.69
N CYS A 205 14.77 0.96 4.53
CA CYS A 205 14.34 0.40 3.24
C CYS A 205 12.94 0.93 2.83
N SER A 206 12.58 2.11 3.32
CA SER A 206 11.30 2.78 3.05
C SER A 206 11.40 4.27 3.33
N SER A 207 10.63 5.09 2.61
CA SER A 207 10.56 6.54 2.82
C SER A 207 9.12 7.06 2.75
N ALA A 208 8.85 8.19 3.41
CA ALA A 208 7.53 8.80 3.30
C ALA A 208 7.40 9.56 1.98
N VAL A 209 6.18 9.65 1.44
CA VAL A 209 5.87 10.65 0.41
C VAL A 209 6.19 12.03 0.97
N THR A 210 6.86 12.87 0.20
CA THR A 210 7.19 14.25 0.60
C THR A 210 5.95 15.00 1.04
N GLY A 211 6.00 15.62 2.22
CA GLY A 211 4.86 16.32 2.85
C GLY A 211 3.97 15.43 3.72
N PHE A 212 4.25 14.13 3.80
CA PHE A 212 3.53 13.15 4.63
C PHE A 212 4.46 12.42 5.62
N GLU A 213 5.58 13.04 5.98
CA GLU A 213 6.61 12.45 6.86
C GLU A 213 6.04 12.09 8.24
N SER A 214 5.23 12.97 8.83
CA SER A 214 4.59 12.76 10.13
C SER A 214 3.74 11.50 10.18
N VAL A 215 3.04 11.16 9.07
CA VAL A 215 2.24 9.94 8.96
C VAL A 215 3.13 8.69 8.98
N GLY A 216 4.31 8.75 8.36
CA GLY A 216 5.30 7.68 8.42
C GLY A 216 5.92 7.52 9.81
N GLU A 217 6.20 8.62 10.50
CA GLU A 217 6.72 8.61 11.88
C GLU A 217 5.71 8.03 12.86
N GLU A 218 4.43 8.42 12.77
CA GLU A 218 3.33 7.86 13.55
C GLU A 218 3.19 6.35 13.31
N PHE A 219 3.23 5.92 12.04
CA PHE A 219 3.22 4.50 11.68
C PHE A 219 4.36 3.72 12.37
N VAL A 220 5.58 4.23 12.33
CA VAL A 220 6.73 3.58 12.98
C VAL A 220 6.52 3.46 14.49
N ALA A 221 6.03 4.51 15.14
CA ALA A 221 5.74 4.49 16.58
C ALA A 221 4.62 3.49 16.94
N ASP A 222 3.55 3.47 16.15
CA ASP A 222 2.43 2.55 16.34
C ASP A 222 2.85 1.09 16.17
N MET A 223 3.65 0.77 15.16
CA MET A 223 4.07 -0.62 14.93
C MET A 223 5.05 -1.11 16.00
N LYS A 224 5.89 -0.23 16.55
CA LYS A 224 6.69 -0.55 17.75
C LYS A 224 5.79 -0.88 18.94
N THR A 225 4.80 -0.03 19.21
CA THR A 225 3.81 -0.25 20.28
C THR A 225 3.01 -1.53 20.08
N ALA A 226 2.69 -1.87 18.83
CA ALA A 226 1.98 -3.10 18.48
C ALA A 226 2.82 -4.38 18.64
N GLY A 227 4.14 -4.27 18.86
CA GLY A 227 5.05 -5.38 19.15
C GLY A 227 5.77 -5.96 17.94
N LEU A 228 5.86 -5.22 16.84
CA LEU A 228 6.64 -5.61 15.65
C LEU A 228 8.12 -5.27 15.83
N ASN A 229 8.99 -5.90 15.04
CA ASN A 229 10.38 -5.49 14.94
C ASN A 229 10.50 -4.35 13.94
N VAL A 230 10.54 -3.11 14.42
CA VAL A 230 10.74 -1.92 13.57
C VAL A 230 12.18 -1.45 13.76
N ILE A 231 13.06 -1.87 12.87
CA ILE A 231 14.53 -1.79 13.00
C ILE A 231 15.17 -1.34 11.70
N LYS A 232 16.47 -1.04 11.70
CA LYS A 232 17.22 -0.90 10.45
C LYS A 232 17.58 -2.27 9.87
N SER A 233 17.72 -2.35 8.55
CA SER A 233 18.12 -3.57 7.83
C SER A 233 19.46 -4.13 8.34
N THR A 234 20.39 -3.26 8.70
CA THR A 234 21.71 -3.61 9.25
C THR A 234 21.65 -4.20 10.66
N GLU A 235 20.56 -4.01 11.40
CA GLU A 235 20.36 -4.56 12.75
C GLU A 235 19.80 -5.99 12.71
N TYR A 236 19.24 -6.41 11.56
CA TYR A 236 18.63 -7.72 11.40
C TYR A 236 19.62 -8.89 11.57
N GLU A 237 20.85 -8.74 11.09
CA GLU A 237 21.91 -9.75 11.23
C GLU A 237 22.38 -9.90 12.68
N THR A 238 22.48 -8.80 13.41
CA THR A 238 22.90 -8.79 14.81
C THR A 238 21.90 -9.54 15.69
N PHE A 239 20.60 -9.46 15.35
CA PHE A 239 19.54 -10.22 16.02
C PHE A 239 19.60 -11.73 15.71
N SER A 240 19.96 -12.07 14.47
CA SER A 240 20.20 -13.46 14.05
C SER A 240 21.39 -14.08 14.79
N LEU A 241 22.46 -13.30 15.03
CA LEU A 241 23.66 -13.75 15.77
C LEU A 241 23.44 -13.87 17.28
N SER A 242 22.64 -12.99 17.89
CA SER A 242 22.24 -13.06 19.30
C SER A 242 21.48 -14.36 19.63
N LEU A 243 20.53 -14.75 18.78
CA LEU A 243 19.78 -16.01 18.93
C LEU A 243 20.64 -17.25 18.62
N LYS A 244 21.68 -17.11 17.78
CA LYS A 244 22.68 -18.16 17.50
C LYS A 244 23.63 -18.44 18.68
N SER A 245 23.64 -17.62 19.73
CA SER A 245 24.37 -17.95 20.96
C SER A 245 23.70 -19.05 21.80
N ILE A 246 22.46 -19.41 21.47
CA ILE A 246 21.67 -20.41 22.19
C ILE A 246 21.54 -21.73 21.41
N GLU A 247 21.68 -21.75 20.08
CA GLU A 247 21.68 -23.00 19.29
C GLU A 247 22.65 -22.97 18.09
N SER A 248 23.31 -24.12 17.92
CA SER A 248 24.43 -24.45 17.02
C SER A 248 24.11 -24.37 15.51
N PHE A 249 25.07 -23.83 14.73
CA PHE A 249 25.30 -23.81 13.27
C PHE A 249 24.09 -23.72 12.28
N TYR A 250 24.05 -22.65 11.47
CA TYR A 250 24.14 -22.62 9.98
C TYR A 250 23.60 -21.28 9.38
N THR A 251 24.42 -20.73 8.47
CA THR A 251 24.27 -19.68 7.42
C THR A 251 23.18 -18.59 7.46
N CYS A 252 23.64 -17.33 7.42
CA CYS A 252 22.84 -16.12 7.13
C CYS A 252 22.92 -15.72 5.65
N SER A 253 21.89 -15.06 5.13
CA SER A 253 21.93 -14.38 3.83
C SER A 253 21.06 -13.13 3.89
N ILE A 254 21.69 -11.96 3.95
CA ILE A 254 21.10 -10.65 3.67
C ILE A 254 20.96 -10.50 2.15
N ALA A 255 19.86 -9.91 1.69
CA ALA A 255 19.81 -9.22 0.41
C ALA A 255 19.42 -7.77 0.70
N VAL A 256 20.18 -6.84 0.11
CA VAL A 256 20.06 -5.38 0.19
C VAL A 256 18.72 -4.90 -0.32
#